data_AF-A0A9C9K1Q1-F1
#
_entry.id   AF-A0A9C9K1Q1-F1
#
_cell.length_a   1.000
_cell.length_b   1.000
_cell.length_c   1.000
_cell.angle_alpha   90.00
_cell.angle_beta   90.00
_cell.angle_gamma   90.00
#
_symmetry.space_group_name_H-M   'P 1'
#
loop_
_entity.id
_entity.type
_entity.pdbx_description
1 polymer ?
#
loop_
_entity_poly.entity_id
_entity_poly.type
_entity_poly.pdbx_seq_one_letter_code
_entity_poly.pdbx_strand_id
1 'polypeptide(L)'
;FAHLSKIDVSIGDRVSEGDIIGRVGSTGWSTGSHLHYEVRFNGVPLDPINYMKYSEPEKREKEVYTVESGIEREDKEGEILNDTDDSDSVLEDDGKRDDIQ
;
A
#
# COMPACT_ATOMS: atom_id res chain seq x y z
N PHE A 1 7.16 -7.09 11.45
CA PHE A 1 6.32 -6.26 10.56
C PHE A 1 7.23 -5.44 9.67
N ALA A 2 7.08 -5.54 8.35
CA ALA A 2 7.83 -4.74 7.38
C ALA A 2 6.91 -4.25 6.25
N HIS A 3 7.47 -3.40 5.37
CA HIS A 3 6.77 -2.66 4.30
C HIS A 3 5.70 -1.69 4.80
N LEU A 4 5.83 -1.18 6.03
CA LEU A 4 4.89 -0.22 6.60
C LEU A 4 5.01 1.15 5.90
N SER A 5 3.88 1.82 5.67
CA SER A 5 3.84 3.21 5.22
C SER A 5 4.04 4.19 6.39
N LYS A 6 3.64 3.77 7.59
CA LYS A 6 3.80 4.55 8.83
C LYS A 6 3.96 3.62 10.03
N ILE A 7 4.78 4.03 10.97
CA ILE A 7 4.94 3.41 12.29
C ILE A 7 4.35 4.37 13.31
N ASP A 8 3.41 3.89 14.13
CA ASP A 8 2.67 4.72 15.10
C ASP A 8 3.16 4.53 16.55
N VAL A 9 4.18 3.69 16.76
CA VAL A 9 4.78 3.37 18.08
C VAL A 9 6.30 3.59 18.11
N SER A 10 6.86 3.69 19.32
CA SER A 10 8.28 3.89 19.58
C SER A 10 8.93 2.69 20.29
N ILE A 11 10.26 2.62 20.23
CA ILE A 11 11.03 1.59 20.94
C ILE A 11 10.83 1.76 22.44
N GLY A 12 10.37 0.68 23.11
CA GLY A 12 10.12 0.67 24.55
C GLY A 12 8.63 0.79 24.91
N ASP A 13 7.76 1.10 23.95
CA ASP A 13 6.33 1.13 24.19
C ASP A 13 5.79 -0.27 24.52
N ARG A 14 4.87 -0.33 25.49
CA ARG A 14 4.11 -1.55 25.78
C ARG A 14 2.90 -1.59 24.86
N VAL A 15 2.72 -2.70 24.16
CA VAL A 15 1.58 -2.95 23.27
C VAL A 15 0.79 -4.16 23.75
N SER A 16 -0.52 -4.12 23.56
CA SER A 16 -1.47 -5.18 23.86
C SER A 16 -2.03 -5.77 22.57
N GLU A 17 -2.66 -6.95 22.66
CA GLU A 17 -3.37 -7.53 21.51
C GLU A 17 -4.49 -6.58 21.05
N GLY A 18 -4.51 -6.27 19.76
CA GLY A 18 -5.48 -5.36 19.15
C GLY A 18 -5.01 -3.91 19.00
N ASP A 19 -3.88 -3.53 19.59
CA ASP A 19 -3.35 -2.17 19.44
C ASP A 19 -2.90 -1.88 18.00
N ILE A 20 -3.18 -0.65 17.54
CA ILE A 20 -2.70 -0.15 16.26
C ILE A 20 -1.25 0.29 16.41
N ILE A 21 -0.34 -0.38 15.70
CA ILE A 21 1.10 -0.11 15.77
C ILE A 21 1.66 0.53 14.49
N GLY A 22 0.86 0.63 13.42
CA GLY A 22 1.27 1.20 12.15
C GLY A 22 0.30 0.93 11.01
N ARG A 23 0.69 1.33 9.81
CA ARG A 23 -0.12 1.22 8.59
C ARG A 23 0.63 0.45 7.50
N VAL A 24 -0.09 -0.42 6.79
CA VAL A 24 0.45 -1.16 5.64
C VAL A 24 0.87 -0.19 4.53
N GLY A 25 1.92 -0.54 3.80
CA GLY A 25 2.43 0.22 2.67
C GLY A 25 3.21 -0.70 1.72
N SER A 26 4.16 -0.12 0.99
CA SER A 26 5.05 -0.83 0.08
C SER A 26 6.49 -0.30 0.15
N THR A 27 6.93 0.11 1.33
CA THR A 27 8.30 0.64 1.54
C THR A 27 9.36 -0.46 1.44
N GLY A 28 10.57 -0.10 1.00
CA GLY A 28 11.67 -1.03 0.82
C GLY A 28 11.51 -1.94 -0.39
N TRP A 29 12.05 -3.16 -0.32
CA TRP A 29 11.95 -4.13 -1.41
C TRP A 29 10.60 -4.83 -1.38
N SER A 30 9.63 -4.25 -2.08
CA SER A 30 8.25 -4.71 -2.16
C SER A 30 7.72 -4.51 -3.58
N THR A 31 6.91 -5.45 -4.07
CA THR A 31 6.29 -5.37 -5.41
C THR A 31 4.93 -4.68 -5.39
N GLY A 32 4.40 -4.33 -4.22
CA GLY A 32 3.10 -3.69 -4.05
C GLY A 32 2.65 -3.66 -2.58
N SER A 33 1.54 -3.00 -2.29
CA SER A 33 1.10 -2.81 -0.89
C SER A 33 0.70 -4.12 -0.21
N HIS A 34 1.53 -4.59 0.73
CA HIS A 34 1.29 -5.80 1.52
C HIS A 34 2.03 -5.73 2.86
N LEU A 35 1.62 -6.56 3.82
CA LEU A 35 2.29 -6.66 5.11
C LEU A 35 3.22 -7.86 5.14
N HIS A 36 4.52 -7.63 5.37
CA HIS A 36 5.43 -8.71 5.72
C HIS A 36 5.39 -8.94 7.24
N TYR A 37 4.88 -10.11 7.63
CA TYR A 37 4.73 -10.54 9.02
C TYR A 37 5.55 -11.81 9.28
N GLU A 38 6.28 -11.82 10.39
CA GLU A 38 7.13 -12.93 10.80
C GLU A 38 6.95 -13.15 12.30
N VAL A 39 6.92 -14.43 12.71
CA VAL A 39 6.98 -14.84 14.11
C VAL A 39 8.36 -15.45 14.35
N ARG A 40 9.03 -15.03 15.42
CA ARG A 40 10.32 -15.60 15.82
C ARG A 40 10.28 -16.03 17.28
N PHE A 41 10.91 -17.15 17.59
CA PHE A 41 11.18 -17.59 18.96
C PHE A 41 12.68 -17.72 19.17
N ASN A 42 13.23 -16.96 20.12
CA ASN A 42 14.68 -16.86 20.36
C ASN A 42 15.50 -16.59 19.09
N GLY A 43 14.97 -15.73 18.19
CA GLY A 43 15.61 -15.37 16.93
C GLY A 43 15.41 -16.36 15.78
N VAL A 44 14.88 -17.55 16.05
CA VAL A 44 14.58 -18.57 15.03
C VAL A 44 13.22 -18.26 14.40
N PRO A 45 13.12 -18.20 13.05
CA PRO A 45 11.85 -18.02 12.36
C PRO A 45 10.92 -19.23 12.60
N LEU A 46 9.66 -18.94 12.88
CA LEU A 46 8.58 -19.92 13.00
C LEU A 46 7.57 -19.72 11.87
N ASP A 47 6.80 -20.78 11.57
CA ASP A 47 5.69 -20.69 10.63
C ASP A 47 4.58 -19.77 11.20
N PRO A 48 4.31 -18.61 10.58
CA PRO A 48 3.35 -17.64 11.09
C PRO A 48 1.90 -18.12 11.00
N ILE A 49 1.58 -19.09 10.13
CA ILE A 49 0.21 -19.59 9.95
C ILE A 49 -0.33 -20.18 11.26
N ASN A 50 0.53 -20.83 12.05
CA ASN A 50 0.17 -21.42 13.34
C ASN A 50 -0.19 -20.38 14.43
N TYR A 51 0.10 -19.10 14.19
CA TYR A 51 -0.16 -17.99 15.11
C TYR A 51 -1.23 -17.03 14.60
N MET A 52 -1.81 -17.29 13.43
CA MET A 52 -2.95 -16.53 12.94
C MET A 52 -4.23 -17.03 13.60
N LYS A 53 -4.94 -16.13 14.28
CA LYS A 53 -6.30 -16.40 14.75
C LYS A 53 -7.25 -16.21 13.58
N TYR A 54 -7.88 -17.29 13.14
CA TYR A 54 -9.04 -17.20 12.27
C TYR A 54 -10.28 -17.05 13.16
N SER A 55 -10.86 -15.85 13.19
CA SER A 55 -12.23 -15.70 13.64
C SER A 55 -13.16 -16.03 12.48
N GLU A 56 -14.26 -16.73 12.75
CA GLU A 56 -15.36 -16.78 11.79
C GLU A 56 -15.76 -15.33 11.47
N PRO A 57 -15.95 -14.98 10.19
CA PRO A 57 -16.41 -13.65 9.86
C PRO A 57 -17.75 -13.45 10.56
N GLU A 58 -17.85 -12.46 11.45
CA GLU A 58 -19.14 -12.01 11.94
C GLU A 58 -20.03 -11.75 10.73
N LYS A 59 -21.26 -12.26 10.76
CA LYS A 59 -22.24 -12.15 9.68
C LYS A 59 -22.44 -10.67 9.35
N ARG A 60 -21.65 -10.13 8.43
CA ARG A 60 -21.97 -8.87 7.76
C ARG A 60 -23.15 -9.21 6.87
N GLU A 61 -24.35 -8.74 7.26
CA GLU A 61 -25.46 -8.66 6.34
C GLU A 61 -24.93 -7.94 5.09
N LYS A 62 -24.88 -8.68 3.97
CA LYS A 62 -24.42 -8.10 2.72
C LYS A 62 -25.47 -7.09 2.31
N GLU A 63 -25.21 -5.82 2.54
CA GLU A 63 -25.95 -4.75 1.87
C GLU A 63 -25.55 -4.82 0.39
N VAL A 64 -26.36 -5.52 -0.39
CA VAL A 64 -26.20 -5.65 -1.84
C VAL A 64 -26.60 -4.31 -2.45
N TYR A 65 -25.63 -3.50 -2.83
CA TYR A 65 -25.89 -2.35 -3.69
C TYR A 65 -26.02 -2.86 -5.13
N THR A 66 -27.25 -2.87 -5.65
CA THR A 66 -27.48 -2.97 -7.09
C THR A 66 -26.96 -1.68 -7.72
N VAL A 67 -25.86 -1.77 -8.47
CA VAL A 67 -25.47 -0.71 -9.40
C VAL A 67 -26.49 -0.75 -10.54
N GLU A 68 -27.50 0.12 -10.49
CA GLU A 68 -28.28 0.41 -11.68
C GLU A 68 -27.33 1.01 -12.71
N SER A 69 -27.07 0.24 -13.77
CA SER A 69 -26.36 0.69 -14.94
C SER A 69 -27.17 1.79 -15.62
N GLY A 70 -26.90 3.04 -15.27
CA GLY A 70 -27.56 4.21 -15.84
C GLY A 70 -26.64 5.43 -15.81
N ILE A 71 -25.68 5.49 -16.72
CA ILE A 71 -25.07 6.76 -17.13
C ILE A 71 -25.38 6.93 -18.62
N GLU A 72 -26.55 7.49 -18.91
CA GLU A 72 -26.79 8.18 -20.18
C GLU A 72 -26.01 9.49 -20.11
N ARG A 73 -24.97 9.62 -20.94
CA ARG A 73 -24.27 10.89 -21.12
C ARG A 73 -25.08 11.70 -22.13
N GLU A 74 -25.63 12.84 -21.70
CA GLU A 74 -26.05 13.91 -22.61
C GLU A 74 -24.89 14.88 -22.80
N ASP A 75 -24.40 14.90 -24.03
CA ASP A 75 -23.40 15.78 -24.61
C ASP A 75 -23.98 17.19 -24.78
N LYS A 76 -23.60 18.13 -23.89
CA LYS A 76 -23.69 19.58 -24.16
C LYS A 76 -22.47 20.33 -23.65
N GLU A 77 -21.90 21.09 -24.57
CA GLU A 77 -20.64 21.82 -24.55
C GLU A 77 -20.54 22.84 -23.41
N GLY A 78 -19.34 22.92 -22.82
CA GLY A 78 -18.91 23.97 -21.90
C GLY A 78 -17.48 23.69 -21.48
N GLU A 79 -16.52 24.35 -22.12
CA GLU A 79 -15.08 24.32 -21.81
C GLU A 79 -14.84 24.45 -20.28
N ILE A 80 -13.77 23.89 -19.68
CA ILE A 80 -12.41 24.42 -19.75
C ILE A 80 -11.44 23.44 -19.01
N LEU A 81 -10.25 23.25 -19.64
CA LEU A 81 -8.91 22.85 -19.13
C LEU A 81 -8.63 21.39 -18.68
N ASN A 82 -7.81 20.74 -19.50
CA ASN A 82 -6.94 19.64 -19.07
C ASN A 82 -5.73 20.23 -18.34
N ASP A 83 -5.64 20.02 -17.03
CA ASP A 83 -4.37 20.15 -16.31
C ASP A 83 -3.52 18.91 -16.60
N THR A 84 -2.96 18.88 -17.81
CA THR A 84 -1.71 18.17 -18.08
C THR A 84 -0.57 19.14 -17.80
N ASP A 85 0.01 19.06 -16.60
CA ASP A 85 1.45 19.17 -16.36
C ASP A 85 1.72 19.28 -14.85
N ASP A 86 2.32 18.23 -14.27
CA ASP A 86 3.35 18.44 -13.26
C ASP A 86 4.45 17.38 -13.45
N SER A 87 5.32 17.73 -14.40
CA SER A 87 6.78 17.62 -14.34
C SER A 87 7.41 16.25 -14.06
N ASP A 88 7.35 15.40 -15.09
CA ASP A 88 8.44 14.46 -15.38
C ASP A 88 9.66 15.27 -15.86
N SER A 89 10.63 15.52 -14.97
CA SER A 89 11.89 16.18 -15.34
C SER A 89 12.85 15.15 -15.90
N VAL A 90 12.71 14.89 -17.20
CA VAL A 90 13.71 14.21 -18.01
C VAL A 90 14.94 15.12 -18.09
N LEU A 91 16.01 14.75 -17.39
CA LEU A 91 17.34 15.27 -17.70
C LEU A 91 17.87 14.46 -18.88
N GLU A 92 17.77 15.04 -20.07
CA GLU A 92 18.61 14.69 -21.20
C GLU A 92 20.04 15.15 -20.88
N ASP A 93 20.97 14.20 -20.67
CA ASP A 93 22.41 14.48 -20.68
C ASP A 93 23.03 13.82 -21.92
N ASP A 94 22.98 14.54 -23.03
CA ASP A 94 23.74 14.25 -24.24
C ASP A 94 25.21 14.70 -24.05
N GLY A 95 25.93 13.94 -23.22
CA GLY A 95 27.34 14.18 -22.90
C GLY A 95 28.26 13.10 -23.47
N LYS A 96 28.46 13.11 -24.77
CA LYS A 96 29.54 12.37 -25.46
C LYS A 96 30.90 12.69 -24.81
N ARG A 97 31.71 11.66 -24.48
CA ARG A 97 33.19 11.56 -24.36
C ARG A 97 33.59 10.65 -23.18
N ASP A 98 34.54 9.74 -23.18
CA ASP A 98 35.45 9.14 -24.16
C ASP A 98 35.93 7.82 -23.51
N ASP A 99 36.22 6.80 -24.31
CA ASP A 99 36.90 5.57 -23.88
C ASP A 99 38.26 5.88 -23.26
N ILE A 100 38.55 5.38 -22.06
CA ILE A 100 39.92 5.12 -21.61
C ILE A 100 39.96 3.79 -20.84
N GLN A 101 40.91 2.95 -21.27
CA GLN A 101 41.25 1.59 -20.84
C GLN A 101 41.43 1.40 -19.34
#